data_AF-A0A1E5PHM3-F1
#
_entry.id   AF-A0A1E5PHM3-F1
#
_cell.length_a   1.000
_cell.length_b   1.000
_cell.length_c   1.000
_cell.angle_alpha   90.00
_cell.angle_beta   90.00
_cell.angle_gamma   90.00
#
_symmetry.space_group_name_H-M   'P 1'
#
loop_
_entity.id
_entity.type
_entity.pdbx_description
1 polymer ?
#
loop_
_entity_poly.entity_id
_entity_poly.type
_entity_poly.pdbx_seq_one_letter_code
_entity_poly.pdbx_strand_id
1 'polypeptide(L)'
;MVPDGTSLTGFNSAYTHAKDRAVPFVCVSQGRGRWTVQADLRTAPGWGPLVEVEEFLHRTCGRLVDCGLAWPESSATATGIVLYGLPSEPAARTLASALHAALYGDTKPLTAAQRQCSGH
;
A
#
# COMPACT_ATOMS: atom_id res chain seq x y z
N MET A 1 -7.88 -8.46 7.24
CA MET A 1 -7.55 -7.33 8.14
C MET A 1 -6.13 -6.91 7.82
N VAL A 2 -5.88 -5.61 7.59
CA VAL A 2 -4.53 -5.09 7.33
C VAL A 2 -3.76 -4.98 8.65
N PRO A 3 -2.57 -5.60 8.77
CA PRO A 3 -1.69 -5.48 9.94
C PRO A 3 -1.34 -4.03 10.31
N ASP A 4 -1.24 -3.79 11.62
CA ASP A 4 -0.64 -2.58 12.18
C ASP A 4 0.86 -2.80 12.42
N GLY A 5 1.67 -2.09 11.64
CA GLY A 5 3.12 -2.08 11.68
C GLY A 5 3.71 -0.89 12.43
N THR A 6 2.95 -0.20 13.27
CA THR A 6 3.44 0.97 14.04
C THR A 6 4.53 0.58 15.04
N SER A 7 4.48 -0.64 15.57
CA SER A 7 5.58 -1.20 16.37
C SER A 7 6.51 -2.05 15.52
N LEU A 8 7.82 -2.02 15.80
CA LEU A 8 8.80 -2.86 15.13
C LEU A 8 8.47 -4.35 15.27
N THR A 9 8.01 -4.77 16.45
CA THR A 9 7.60 -6.17 16.70
C THR A 9 6.38 -6.55 15.87
N GLY A 10 5.36 -5.69 15.79
CA GLY A 10 4.16 -5.92 14.99
C GLY A 10 4.47 -6.00 13.49
N PHE A 11 5.31 -5.07 13.00
CA PHE A 11 5.79 -5.06 11.63
C PHE A 11 6.53 -6.37 11.30
N ASN A 12 7.53 -6.74 12.10
CA ASN A 12 8.37 -7.92 11.85
C ASN A 12 7.55 -9.23 11.91
N SER A 13 6.59 -9.32 12.82
CA SER A 13 5.68 -10.47 12.94
C SER A 13 4.81 -10.61 11.68
N ALA A 14 4.17 -9.52 11.25
CA ALA A 14 3.33 -9.53 10.05
C ALA A 14 4.12 -9.77 8.76
N TYR A 15 5.34 -9.22 8.68
CA TYR A 15 6.22 -9.41 7.53
C TYR A 15 6.71 -10.86 7.42
N THR A 16 7.11 -11.46 8.55
CA THR A 16 7.49 -12.89 8.61
C THR A 16 6.31 -13.77 8.22
N HIS A 17 5.11 -13.49 8.73
CA HIS A 17 3.91 -14.23 8.37
C HIS A 17 3.58 -14.17 6.87
N ALA A 18 3.74 -13.01 6.25
CA ALA A 18 3.54 -12.84 4.81
C ALA A 18 4.58 -13.65 4.00
N LYS A 19 5.85 -13.63 4.43
CA LYS A 19 6.92 -14.45 3.82
C LYS A 19 6.63 -15.95 3.92
N ASP A 20 6.26 -16.43 5.09
CA ASP A 20 6.00 -17.86 5.32
C ASP A 20 4.85 -18.39 4.47
N ARG A 21 3.91 -17.51 4.09
CA ARG A 21 2.76 -17.83 3.25
C ARG A 21 2.95 -17.51 1.77
N ALA A 22 4.09 -16.94 1.39
CA ALA A 22 4.36 -16.47 0.03
C ALA A 22 3.28 -15.50 -0.51
N VAL A 23 2.79 -14.58 0.33
CA VAL A 23 1.73 -13.61 -0.03
C VAL A 23 2.22 -12.16 0.06
N PRO A 24 1.64 -11.22 -0.71
CA PRO A 24 2.00 -9.82 -0.63
C PRO A 24 1.85 -9.28 0.78
N PHE A 25 2.89 -8.65 1.30
CA PHE A 25 2.81 -7.95 2.57
C PHE A 25 2.16 -6.59 2.33
N VAL A 26 1.14 -6.24 3.11
CA VAL A 26 0.54 -4.91 3.13
C VAL A 26 0.31 -4.50 4.57
N CYS A 27 0.79 -3.32 4.99
CA CYS A 27 0.57 -2.82 6.36
C CYS A 27 0.32 -1.32 6.41
N VAL A 28 -0.22 -0.88 7.54
CA VAL A 28 -0.22 0.54 7.95
C VAL A 28 0.80 0.75 9.05
N SER A 29 1.47 1.90 9.08
CA SER A 29 2.31 2.29 10.21
C SER A 29 2.22 3.79 10.47
N GLN A 30 2.50 4.20 11.71
CA GLN A 30 2.59 5.61 12.08
C GLN A 30 4.04 5.99 12.44
N GLY A 31 4.55 7.06 11.83
CA GLY A 31 5.87 7.63 12.14
C GLY A 31 5.81 9.15 12.12
N ARG A 32 6.41 9.82 13.12
CA ARG A 32 6.46 11.29 13.23
C ARG A 32 5.09 11.97 13.08
N GLY A 33 4.03 11.35 13.61
CA GLY A 33 2.67 11.89 13.55
C GLY A 33 1.95 11.70 12.20
N ARG A 34 2.48 10.89 11.29
CA ARG A 34 1.90 10.65 9.96
C ARG A 34 1.73 9.17 9.67
N TRP A 35 0.74 8.86 8.84
CA TRP A 35 0.41 7.50 8.46
C TRP A 35 1.09 7.11 7.15
N THR A 36 1.57 5.88 7.11
CA THR A 36 2.24 5.26 5.97
C THR A 36 1.49 3.99 5.59
N VAL A 37 1.35 3.74 4.29
CA VAL A 37 0.96 2.42 3.77
C VAL A 37 2.14 1.85 3.03
N GLN A 38 2.47 0.59 3.31
CA GLN A 38 3.50 -0.14 2.60
C GLN A 38 2.90 -1.42 2.04
N ALA A 39 3.18 -1.70 0.77
CA ALA A 39 3.08 -3.04 0.22
C ALA A 39 4.44 -3.51 -0.31
N ASP A 40 4.79 -4.76 -0.02
CA ASP A 40 6.06 -5.37 -0.40
C ASP A 40 5.78 -6.75 -1.01
N LEU A 41 6.18 -6.92 -2.27
CA LEU A 41 5.99 -8.14 -3.05
C LEU A 41 7.16 -9.12 -2.90
N ARG A 42 8.25 -8.71 -2.25
CA ARG A 42 9.39 -9.62 -1.97
C ARG A 42 9.01 -10.75 -1.02
N THR A 43 7.88 -10.62 -0.30
CA THR A 43 7.30 -11.69 0.51
C THR A 43 6.54 -12.72 -0.32
N ALA A 44 6.30 -12.47 -1.61
CA ALA A 44 5.54 -13.31 -2.52
C ALA A 44 6.31 -13.55 -3.83
N PRO A 45 7.42 -14.32 -3.80
CA PRO A 45 8.16 -14.64 -5.00
C PRO A 45 7.27 -15.37 -6.03
N GLY A 46 7.14 -14.81 -7.22
CA GLY A 46 6.25 -15.33 -8.28
C GLY A 46 4.85 -14.71 -8.33
N TRP A 47 4.59 -13.68 -7.52
CA TRP A 47 3.30 -12.98 -7.51
C TRP A 47 3.06 -12.14 -8.78
N GLY A 48 2.26 -12.69 -9.71
CA GLY A 48 1.74 -12.01 -10.90
C GLY A 48 2.80 -11.67 -11.97
N PRO A 49 2.37 -11.25 -13.18
CA PRO A 49 3.28 -10.67 -14.16
C PRO A 49 3.83 -9.34 -13.62
N LEU A 50 5.13 -9.31 -13.32
CA LEU A 50 5.81 -8.18 -12.67
C LEU A 50 5.56 -6.83 -13.35
N VAL A 51 5.46 -6.81 -14.68
CA VAL A 51 5.28 -5.59 -15.49
C VAL A 51 3.92 -4.93 -15.25
N GLU A 52 2.83 -5.70 -15.28
CA GLU A 52 1.48 -5.14 -15.09
C GLU A 52 1.30 -4.62 -13.66
N VAL A 53 1.89 -5.32 -12.69
CA VAL A 53 1.89 -4.91 -11.28
C VAL A 53 2.71 -3.63 -11.10
N GLU A 54 3.89 -3.54 -11.70
CA GLU A 54 4.74 -2.35 -11.62
C GLU A 54 4.05 -1.10 -12.20
N GLU A 55 3.46 -1.20 -13.40
CA GLU A 55 2.72 -0.10 -14.02
C GLU A 55 1.49 0.31 -13.18
N PHE A 56 0.82 -0.67 -12.59
CA PHE A 56 -0.30 -0.44 -11.69
C PHE A 56 0.13 0.32 -10.43
N LEU A 57 1.23 -0.09 -9.79
CA LEU A 57 1.77 0.56 -8.59
C LEU A 57 2.23 1.98 -8.88
N HIS A 58 2.97 2.20 -9.98
CA HIS A 58 3.41 3.53 -10.40
C HIS A 58 2.23 4.47 -10.68
N ARG A 59 1.24 4.04 -11.46
CA ARG A 59 0.04 4.85 -11.74
C ARG A 59 -0.74 5.17 -10.46
N THR A 60 -0.82 4.22 -9.54
CA THR A 60 -1.48 4.41 -8.25
C THR A 60 -0.75 5.43 -7.39
N CYS A 61 0.58 5.31 -7.27
CA CYS A 61 1.41 6.24 -6.52
C CYS A 61 1.29 7.66 -7.07
N GLY A 62 1.47 7.82 -8.39
CA GLY A 62 1.37 9.11 -9.07
C GLY A 62 0.03 9.79 -8.79
N ARG A 63 -1.10 9.09 -9.01
CA ARG A 63 -2.43 9.65 -8.74
C ARG A 63 -2.64 10.11 -7.30
N LEU A 64 -2.15 9.35 -6.33
CA LEU A 64 -2.32 9.69 -4.91
C LEU A 64 -1.45 10.88 -4.50
N VAL A 65 -0.29 11.04 -5.12
CA VAL A 65 0.58 12.21 -4.97
C VAL A 65 -0.03 13.43 -5.65
N ASP A 66 -0.46 13.29 -6.91
CA ASP A 66 -1.05 14.38 -7.70
C ASP A 66 -2.29 14.98 -7.04
N CYS A 67 -3.08 14.17 -6.33
CA CYS A 67 -4.24 14.64 -5.59
C CYS A 67 -3.95 15.09 -4.14
N GLY A 68 -2.70 15.06 -3.70
CA GLY A 68 -2.30 15.49 -2.35
C GLY A 68 -2.68 14.55 -1.21
N LEU A 69 -3.19 13.34 -1.49
CA LEU A 69 -3.46 12.35 -0.44
C LEU A 69 -2.17 11.73 0.11
N ALA A 70 -1.14 11.62 -0.71
CA ALA A 70 0.18 11.12 -0.35
C ALA A 70 1.26 12.16 -0.65
N TRP A 71 2.37 12.11 0.06
CA TRP A 71 3.48 13.04 -0.16
C TRP A 71 4.31 12.71 -1.40
N PRO A 72 5.00 13.70 -2.00
CA PRO A 72 5.87 13.49 -3.17
C PRO A 72 6.99 12.46 -2.96
N GLU A 73 7.42 12.22 -1.73
CA GLU A 73 8.43 11.20 -1.38
C GLU A 73 7.89 9.76 -1.44
N SER A 74 6.58 9.59 -1.68
CA SER A 74 5.98 8.28 -1.93
C SER A 74 6.60 7.65 -3.17
N SER A 75 6.75 6.33 -3.16
CA SER A 75 7.45 5.63 -4.24
C SER A 75 6.81 4.29 -4.56
N ALA A 76 6.90 3.90 -5.82
CA ALA A 76 6.53 2.60 -6.33
C ALA A 76 7.71 2.00 -7.10
N THR A 77 7.83 0.68 -7.08
CA THR A 77 8.83 -0.11 -7.82
C THR A 77 8.17 -1.41 -8.29
N ALA A 78 8.86 -2.19 -9.11
CA ALA A 78 8.47 -3.56 -9.44
C ALA A 78 8.23 -4.47 -8.21
N THR A 79 8.77 -4.10 -7.04
CA THR A 79 8.72 -4.93 -5.82
C THR A 79 7.78 -4.41 -4.75
N GLY A 80 7.09 -3.29 -4.96
CA GLY A 80 6.20 -2.74 -3.95
C GLY A 80 5.97 -1.23 -4.05
N ILE A 81 5.21 -0.70 -3.09
CA ILE A 81 4.84 0.70 -3.00
C ILE A 81 4.90 1.15 -1.55
N VAL A 82 5.35 2.38 -1.32
CA VAL A 82 5.29 3.06 -0.03
C VAL A 82 4.63 4.42 -0.22
N LEU A 83 3.51 4.63 0.48
CA LEU A 83 2.75 5.88 0.48
C LEU A 83 2.95 6.58 1.80
N TYR A 84 3.57 7.76 1.77
CA TYR A 84 3.84 8.57 2.95
C TYR A 84 2.81 9.68 3.14
N GLY A 85 2.71 10.18 4.37
CA GLY A 85 2.02 11.44 4.65
C GLY A 85 0.50 11.35 4.68
N LEU A 86 -0.07 10.16 4.77
CA LEU A 86 -1.52 9.98 4.75
C LEU A 86 -2.18 10.70 5.95
N PRO A 87 -3.34 11.33 5.75
CA PRO A 87 -3.89 12.32 6.69
C PRO A 87 -4.44 11.71 7.98
N SER A 88 -4.80 10.42 7.97
CA SER A 88 -5.44 9.77 9.11
C SER A 88 -5.31 8.24 9.04
N GLU A 89 -5.48 7.58 10.19
CA GLU A 89 -5.50 6.12 10.28
C GLU A 89 -6.60 5.49 9.41
N PRO A 90 -7.86 5.99 9.44
CA PRO A 90 -8.91 5.39 8.60
C PRO A 90 -8.62 5.51 7.10
N ALA A 91 -8.02 6.63 6.66
CA ALA A 91 -7.59 6.79 5.28
C ALA A 91 -6.49 5.78 4.92
N ALA A 92 -5.50 5.62 5.79
CA ALA A 92 -4.42 4.64 5.60
C ALA A 92 -4.94 3.20 5.56
N ARG A 93 -5.84 2.81 6.48
CA ARG A 93 -6.43 1.46 6.48
C ARG A 93 -7.32 1.20 5.26
N THR A 94 -8.05 2.21 4.79
CA THR A 94 -8.85 2.12 3.56
C THR A 94 -7.96 1.91 2.35
N LEU A 95 -6.91 2.72 2.20
CA LEU A 95 -5.95 2.59 1.10
C LEU A 95 -5.19 1.27 1.16
N ALA A 96 -4.74 0.84 2.32
CA ALA A 96 -4.07 -0.45 2.47
C ALA A 96 -4.98 -1.63 2.13
N SER A 97 -6.25 -1.59 2.55
CA SER A 97 -7.22 -2.65 2.22
C SER A 97 -7.53 -2.67 0.72
N ALA A 98 -7.64 -1.49 0.10
CA ALA A 98 -7.87 -1.36 -1.33
C ALA A 98 -6.66 -1.82 -2.16
N LEU A 99 -5.45 -1.50 -1.72
CA LEU A 99 -4.21 -1.96 -2.34
C LEU A 99 -4.07 -3.48 -2.20
N HIS A 100 -4.35 -4.04 -1.02
CA HIS A 100 -4.40 -5.47 -0.82
C HIS A 100 -5.40 -6.14 -1.78
N ALA A 101 -6.64 -5.65 -1.88
CA ALA A 101 -7.62 -6.20 -2.81
C ALA A 101 -7.14 -6.15 -4.27
N ALA A 102 -6.51 -5.05 -4.68
CA ALA A 102 -6.02 -4.88 -6.04
C ALA A 102 -4.85 -5.82 -6.38
N LEU A 103 -3.97 -6.12 -5.43
CA LEU A 103 -2.91 -7.12 -5.60
C LEU A 103 -3.46 -8.53 -5.82
N TYR A 104 -4.69 -8.80 -5.38
CA TYR A 104 -5.43 -10.05 -5.62
C TYR A 104 -6.41 -9.95 -6.81
N GLY A 105 -6.31 -8.88 -7.63
CA GLY A 105 -7.07 -8.71 -8.86
C GLY A 105 -8.34 -7.86 -8.75
N ASP A 106 -8.73 -7.42 -7.54
CA ASP A 106 -9.89 -6.53 -7.38
C ASP A 106 -9.46 -5.06 -7.25
N THR A 107 -9.47 -4.34 -8.37
CA THR A 107 -9.06 -2.93 -8.46
C THR A 107 -10.19 -1.94 -8.13
N LYS A 108 -11.43 -2.41 -7.90
CA LYS A 108 -12.59 -1.54 -7.64
C LYS A 108 -12.45 -0.72 -6.35
N PRO A 109 -12.01 -1.28 -5.21
CA PRO A 109 -11.86 -0.52 -3.98
C PRO A 109 -10.81 0.59 -4.12
N LEU A 110 -9.73 0.34 -4.86
CA LEU A 110 -8.69 1.34 -5.06
C LEU A 110 -9.17 2.48 -5.96
N THR A 111 -9.90 2.14 -7.02
CA THR A 111 -10.53 3.15 -7.88
C THR A 111 -11.50 4.02 -7.07
N ALA A 112 -12.25 3.43 -6.14
CA ALA A 112 -13.15 4.17 -5.25
C ALA A 112 -12.39 5.08 -4.27
N ALA A 113 -11.29 4.62 -3.68
CA ALA A 113 -10.43 5.43 -2.83
C ALA A 113 -9.78 6.59 -3.59
N GLN A 114 -9.36 6.35 -4.84
CA GLN A 114 -8.81 7.38 -5.72
C GLN A 114 -9.87 8.40 -6.16
N ARG A 115 -11.16 8.04 -6.31
CA ARG A 115 -12.20 9.02 -6.65
C ARG A 115 -12.47 10.02 -5.53
N GLN A 116 -12.17 9.68 -4.28
CA GLN A 116 -12.25 10.62 -3.16
C GLN A 116 -11.22 11.76 -3.31
N CYS A 117 -10.19 11.60 -4.16
CA CYS A 117 -9.29 12.67 -4.57
C CYS A 117 -9.92 13.70 -5.52
N SER A 118 -10.93 13.30 -6.31
CA SER A 118 -11.44 14.12 -7.42
C SER A 118 -12.54 15.11 -7.02
N GLY A 119 -12.84 15.21 -5.72
CA GLY A 119 -13.89 16.07 -5.16
C GLY A 119 -13.37 17.25 -4.33
N HIS A 120 -12.09 17.60 -4.47
CA HIS A 120 -11.47 18.80 -3.89
C HIS A 120 -11.05 19.75 -5.03
#